data_AF-A0A6L8F1V4-F1
#
_entry.id   AF-A0A6L8F1V4-F1
#
_cell.length_a   1.000
_cell.length_b   1.000
_cell.length_c   1.000
_cell.angle_alpha   90.00
_cell.angle_beta   90.00
_cell.angle_gamma   90.00
#
_symmetry.space_group_name_H-M   'P 1'
#
loop_
_entity.id
_entity.type
_entity.pdbx_description
1 polymer ?
#
loop_
_entity_poly.entity_id
_entity_poly.type
_entity_poly.pdbx_seq_one_letter_code
_entity_poly.pdbx_strand_id
1 'polypeptide(L)'
;MRRYLFLIVMLAVFVAVTLVHDARSAEEIRVWGGKVEDFKDSKGRVWHGGQNEKEAWGGWVEKLPRVAEVQNLTKDAEKLAKAEGYDKELFYAVSWAQFPDVVKMELKTGKGMFDVTYLVGEHWSPNNRGFDIIIEDEIVELEYVTPGKDEIDIKRYPGIEVKDQVMNLEFAGNRDTGAGDLNAMFSGIEVIPALAVDPQQKVTTTWGALKSERQNP
;
A
#
# COMPACT_ATOMS: atom_id res chain seq x y z
N MET A 1 34.40 -39.99 11.88
CA MET A 1 34.50 -38.59 12.38
C MET A 1 34.41 -37.55 11.27
N ARG A 2 35.24 -37.59 10.21
CA ARG A 2 35.29 -36.53 9.17
C ARG A 2 33.98 -36.28 8.40
N ARG A 3 33.17 -37.32 8.13
CA ARG A 3 31.83 -37.18 7.49
C ARG A 3 30.77 -36.54 8.40
N TYR A 4 30.80 -36.85 9.70
CA TYR A 4 29.87 -36.28 10.68
C TYR A 4 30.17 -34.80 10.95
N LEU A 5 31.45 -34.42 10.99
CA LEU A 5 31.87 -33.03 11.10
C LEU A 5 31.39 -32.19 9.91
N PHE A 6 31.46 -32.73 8.69
CA PHE A 6 31.02 -32.03 7.48
C PHE A 6 29.49 -31.81 7.45
N LEU A 7 28.70 -32.80 7.90
CA LEU A 7 27.25 -32.67 8.03
C LEU A 7 26.85 -31.65 9.10
N ILE A 8 27.55 -31.61 10.24
CA ILE A 8 27.29 -30.63 11.31
C ILE A 8 27.59 -29.21 10.82
N VAL A 9 28.69 -29.02 10.07
CA VAL A 9 29.04 -27.69 9.50
C VAL A 9 28.01 -27.27 8.45
N MET A 10 27.58 -28.18 7.55
CA MET A 10 26.51 -27.89 6.58
C MET A 10 25.20 -27.51 7.27
N LEU A 11 24.81 -28.23 8.33
CA LEU A 11 23.61 -27.93 9.10
C LEU A 11 23.73 -26.58 9.83
N ALA A 12 24.87 -26.28 10.44
CA ALA A 12 25.11 -25.01 11.11
C ALA A 12 25.07 -23.82 10.13
N VAL A 13 25.64 -23.98 8.93
CA VAL A 13 25.57 -22.97 7.86
C VAL A 13 24.14 -22.81 7.37
N PHE A 14 23.39 -23.90 7.15
CA PHE A 14 21.99 -23.83 6.75
C PHE A 14 21.11 -23.13 7.80
N VAL A 15 21.30 -23.45 9.08
CA VAL A 15 20.59 -22.78 10.19
C VAL A 15 21.00 -21.30 10.27
N ALA A 16 22.27 -20.97 10.11
CA ALA A 16 22.72 -19.57 10.11
C ALA A 16 22.14 -18.78 8.92
N VAL A 17 22.09 -19.36 7.72
CA VAL A 17 21.51 -18.72 6.52
C VAL A 17 20.01 -18.50 6.70
N THR A 18 19.28 -19.48 7.22
CA THR A 18 17.83 -19.34 7.48
C THR A 18 17.54 -18.28 8.54
N LEU A 19 18.31 -18.23 9.64
CA LEU A 19 18.16 -17.21 10.68
C LEU A 19 18.46 -15.80 10.18
N VAL A 20 19.47 -15.62 9.32
CA VAL A 20 19.82 -14.32 8.74
C VAL A 20 18.74 -13.87 7.75
N HIS A 21 18.21 -14.79 6.93
CA HIS A 21 17.12 -14.48 6.02
C HIS A 21 15.86 -14.05 6.77
N ASP A 22 15.56 -14.69 7.91
CA ASP A 22 14.41 -14.35 8.75
C ASP A 22 14.54 -13.02 9.52
N ALA A 23 15.76 -12.48 9.61
CA ALA A 23 16.07 -11.27 10.38
C ALA A 23 15.95 -9.97 9.57
N ARG A 24 15.33 -9.98 8.37
CA ARG A 24 15.13 -8.76 7.59
C ARG A 24 14.29 -7.75 8.38
N SER A 25 14.84 -6.56 8.59
CA SER A 25 14.16 -5.49 9.33
C SER A 25 12.93 -5.01 8.59
N ALA A 26 11.90 -4.58 9.33
CA ALA A 26 10.75 -3.90 8.75
C ALA A 26 11.21 -2.66 7.96
N GLU A 27 10.91 -2.64 6.67
CA GLU A 27 11.29 -1.60 5.72
C GLU A 27 10.07 -0.73 5.39
N GLU A 28 10.31 0.58 5.34
CA GLU A 28 9.34 1.54 4.81
C GLU A 28 9.42 1.56 3.29
N ILE A 29 8.29 1.40 2.61
CA ILE A 29 8.23 1.31 1.15
C ILE A 29 7.16 2.27 0.63
N ARG A 30 7.48 3.00 -0.44
CA ARG A 30 6.55 3.88 -1.13
C ARG A 30 6.58 3.61 -2.61
N VAL A 31 5.41 3.63 -3.25
CA VAL A 31 5.24 3.37 -4.68
C VAL A 31 4.48 4.51 -5.30
N TRP A 32 5.00 5.05 -6.40
CA TRP A 32 4.32 6.03 -7.26
C TRP A 32 3.76 5.35 -8.49
N GLY A 33 2.44 5.26 -8.58
CA GLY A 33 1.71 4.64 -9.69
C GLY A 33 1.95 5.38 -11.01
N GLY A 34 1.95 4.63 -12.11
CA GLY A 34 2.00 5.15 -13.47
C GLY A 34 3.37 5.68 -13.91
N LYS A 35 4.41 5.57 -13.09
CA LYS A 35 5.75 6.10 -13.35
C LYS A 35 6.83 5.02 -13.26
N VAL A 36 7.83 5.13 -14.14
CA VAL A 36 8.99 4.22 -14.17
C VAL A 36 10.09 4.70 -13.22
N GLU A 37 10.32 6.01 -13.17
CA GLU A 37 11.39 6.63 -12.40
C GLU A 37 10.96 6.91 -10.96
N ASP A 38 11.94 6.82 -10.05
CA ASP A 38 11.75 7.19 -8.65
C ASP A 38 11.55 8.71 -8.50
N PHE A 39 10.70 9.08 -7.54
CA PHE A 39 10.42 10.46 -7.19
C PHE A 39 10.85 10.76 -5.76
N LYS A 40 11.61 11.84 -5.58
CA LYS A 40 11.94 12.37 -4.26
C LYS A 40 11.04 13.54 -3.95
N ASP A 41 10.17 13.39 -2.96
CA ASP A 41 9.22 14.42 -2.59
C ASP A 41 9.85 15.58 -1.80
N SER A 42 9.06 16.61 -1.54
CA SER A 42 9.47 17.83 -0.82
C SER A 42 9.95 17.58 0.61
N LYS A 43 9.63 16.42 1.20
CA LYS A 43 10.11 15.96 2.51
C LYS A 43 11.36 15.09 2.42
N GLY A 44 11.83 14.83 1.21
CA GLY A 44 12.99 14.00 0.93
C GLY A 44 12.70 12.49 0.96
N ARG A 45 11.43 12.07 1.02
CA ARG A 45 11.03 10.66 0.95
C ARG A 45 11.15 10.19 -0.50
N VAL A 46 11.63 8.96 -0.69
CA VAL A 46 11.72 8.33 -2.00
C VAL A 46 10.45 7.52 -2.25
N TRP A 47 9.83 7.76 -3.39
CA TRP A 47 8.71 7.02 -3.94
C TRP A 47 9.21 6.22 -5.15
N HIS A 48 9.15 4.90 -5.06
CA HIS A 48 9.63 4.05 -6.14
C HIS A 48 8.70 4.09 -7.34
N GLY A 49 9.26 4.14 -8.54
CA GLY A 49 8.48 4.05 -9.78
C GLY A 49 7.67 2.75 -9.83
N GLY A 50 6.36 2.86 -9.78
CA GLY A 50 5.41 1.75 -9.77
C GLY A 50 5.12 1.16 -11.14
N GLN A 51 6.03 1.22 -12.11
CA GLN A 51 5.90 0.59 -13.43
C GLN A 51 7.03 -0.43 -13.68
N ASN A 52 7.34 -1.23 -12.65
CA ASN A 52 8.44 -2.21 -12.67
C ASN A 52 7.96 -3.59 -12.15
N GLU A 53 8.33 -4.68 -12.83
CA GLU A 53 7.87 -6.03 -12.46
C GLU A 53 8.52 -6.55 -11.17
N LYS A 54 9.85 -6.51 -11.06
CA LYS A 54 10.57 -7.06 -9.90
C LYS A 54 11.80 -6.25 -9.57
N GLU A 55 11.73 -5.55 -8.44
CA GLU A 55 12.84 -4.79 -7.87
C GLU A 55 13.23 -5.34 -6.48
N ALA A 56 14.29 -4.75 -5.91
CA ALA A 56 14.76 -5.09 -4.57
C ALA A 56 13.73 -4.79 -3.47
N TRP A 57 12.88 -3.77 -3.67
CA TRP A 57 11.82 -3.35 -2.77
C TRP A 57 10.49 -4.09 -3.02
N GLY A 58 10.28 -4.65 -4.20
CA GLY A 58 8.98 -5.22 -4.59
C GLY A 58 8.66 -4.98 -6.05
N GLY A 59 7.41 -5.12 -6.44
CA GLY A 59 6.95 -4.86 -7.79
C GLY A 59 5.63 -5.53 -8.11
N TRP A 60 5.26 -5.48 -9.38
CA TRP A 60 4.03 -6.06 -9.88
C TRP A 60 4.08 -7.58 -9.97
N VAL A 61 2.98 -8.20 -9.57
CA VAL A 61 2.77 -9.63 -9.74
C VAL A 61 1.86 -9.81 -10.96
N GLU A 62 2.17 -10.83 -11.75
CA GLU A 62 1.42 -11.21 -12.95
C GLU A 62 1.53 -10.20 -14.10
N LYS A 63 0.64 -9.21 -14.18
CA LYS A 63 0.50 -8.32 -15.33
C LYS A 63 0.86 -6.90 -14.95
N LEU A 64 1.82 -6.32 -15.68
CA LEU A 64 2.12 -4.90 -15.54
C LEU A 64 0.85 -4.07 -15.76
N PRO A 65 0.61 -3.07 -14.90
CA PRO A 65 -0.54 -2.21 -15.01
C PRO A 65 -0.39 -1.33 -16.24
N ARG A 66 -1.52 -0.80 -16.67
CA ARG A 66 -1.54 0.33 -17.59
C ARG A 66 -1.31 1.61 -16.82
N VAL A 67 -0.91 2.65 -17.54
CA VAL A 67 -0.69 3.98 -16.97
C VAL A 67 -1.74 4.95 -17.48
N ALA A 68 -2.04 5.97 -16.69
CA ALA A 68 -2.76 7.14 -17.14
C ALA A 68 -2.30 8.39 -16.36
N GLU A 69 -2.48 9.57 -16.95
CA GLU A 69 -2.08 10.85 -16.34
C GLU A 69 -3.30 11.72 -16.05
N VAL A 70 -3.48 12.06 -14.78
CA VAL A 70 -4.49 13.03 -14.37
C VAL A 70 -4.03 14.41 -14.85
N GLN A 71 -4.86 15.11 -15.60
CA GLN A 71 -4.44 16.38 -16.21
C GLN A 71 -4.54 17.56 -15.25
N ASN A 72 -5.54 17.53 -14.36
CA ASN A 72 -5.84 18.62 -13.45
C ASN A 72 -6.19 18.07 -12.08
N LEU A 73 -5.98 18.90 -11.05
CA LEU A 73 -6.53 18.67 -9.73
C LEU A 73 -7.33 19.90 -9.34
N THR A 74 -8.45 19.69 -8.65
CA THR A 74 -9.18 20.79 -8.05
C THR A 74 -8.32 21.47 -6.97
N LYS A 75 -8.62 22.73 -6.64
CA LYS A 75 -7.91 23.44 -5.56
C LYS A 75 -8.09 22.75 -4.21
N ASP A 76 -9.25 22.14 -4.00
CA ASP A 76 -9.54 21.41 -2.76
C ASP A 76 -8.73 20.11 -2.69
N ALA A 77 -8.56 19.40 -3.81
CA ALA A 77 -7.64 18.26 -3.90
C ALA A 77 -6.19 18.66 -3.61
N GLU A 78 -5.67 19.74 -4.22
CA GLU A 78 -4.32 20.22 -3.93
C GLU A 78 -4.14 20.62 -2.46
N LYS A 79 -5.16 21.25 -1.87
CA LYS A 79 -5.17 21.63 -0.45
C LYS A 79 -5.19 20.39 0.45
N LEU A 80 -5.97 19.37 0.09
CA LEU A 80 -6.04 18.10 0.81
C LEU A 80 -4.69 17.38 0.77
N ALA A 81 -4.07 17.23 -0.41
CA ALA A 81 -2.74 16.63 -0.55
C ALA A 81 -1.72 17.30 0.37
N LYS A 82 -1.68 18.65 0.34
CA LYS A 82 -0.78 19.43 1.19
C LYS A 82 -1.08 19.26 2.67
N ALA A 83 -2.36 19.26 3.07
CA ALA A 83 -2.78 19.10 4.47
C ALA A 83 -2.38 17.73 5.02
N GLU A 84 -2.51 16.69 4.19
CA GLU A 84 -2.09 15.31 4.48
C GLU A 84 -0.57 15.11 4.32
N GLY A 85 0.14 16.13 3.85
CA GLY A 85 1.59 16.14 3.76
C GLY A 85 2.15 15.34 2.59
N TYR A 86 1.42 15.29 1.47
CA TYR A 86 1.84 14.70 0.21
C TYR A 86 2.06 15.80 -0.85
N ASP A 87 3.04 15.56 -1.72
CA ASP A 87 3.25 16.35 -2.92
C ASP A 87 2.13 16.04 -3.91
N LYS A 88 1.53 17.07 -4.51
CA LYS A 88 0.40 16.87 -5.43
C LYS A 88 0.80 16.10 -6.69
N GLU A 89 2.09 16.15 -7.02
CA GLU A 89 2.75 15.41 -8.09
C GLU A 89 2.42 13.92 -8.07
N LEU A 90 2.25 13.35 -6.88
CA LEU A 90 1.90 11.94 -6.70
C LEU A 90 0.55 11.58 -7.35
N PHE A 91 -0.41 12.51 -7.36
CA PHE A 91 -1.77 12.28 -7.83
C PHE A 91 -1.95 12.54 -9.33
N TYR A 92 -0.92 13.04 -10.03
CA TYR A 92 -0.98 13.27 -11.48
C TYR A 92 -0.73 12.02 -12.32
N ALA A 93 -0.43 10.88 -11.69
CA ALA A 93 -0.17 9.63 -12.38
C ALA A 93 -0.84 8.48 -11.66
N VAL A 94 -1.29 7.49 -12.43
CA VAL A 94 -1.98 6.31 -11.90
C VAL A 94 -1.52 5.05 -12.60
N SER A 95 -1.41 3.96 -11.83
CA SER A 95 -1.38 2.58 -12.35
C SER A 95 -2.80 2.02 -12.29
N TRP A 96 -3.23 1.30 -13.33
CA TRP A 96 -4.56 0.70 -13.38
C TRP A 96 -4.60 -0.64 -14.11
N ALA A 97 -5.58 -1.48 -13.77
CA ALA A 97 -5.80 -2.79 -14.37
C ALA A 97 -7.14 -2.86 -15.12
N GLN A 98 -7.14 -3.44 -16.32
CA GLN A 98 -8.36 -3.60 -17.11
C GLN A 98 -9.16 -4.78 -16.58
N PHE A 99 -10.33 -4.52 -15.99
CA PHE A 99 -11.24 -5.57 -15.52
C PHE A 99 -11.49 -6.62 -16.64
N PRO A 100 -11.38 -7.93 -16.34
CA PRO A 100 -11.32 -8.55 -15.02
C PRO A 100 -9.92 -8.70 -14.41
N ASP A 101 -8.88 -8.11 -15.00
CA ASP A 101 -7.55 -8.07 -14.38
C ASP A 101 -7.58 -7.24 -13.10
N VAL A 102 -6.70 -7.57 -12.16
CA VAL A 102 -6.54 -6.88 -10.89
C VAL A 102 -5.25 -6.08 -10.86
N VAL A 103 -5.19 -5.06 -10.01
CA VAL A 103 -3.91 -4.50 -9.60
C VAL A 103 -3.30 -5.43 -8.56
N LYS A 104 -2.09 -5.94 -8.77
CA LYS A 104 -1.45 -6.86 -7.82
C LYS A 104 0.03 -6.55 -7.63
N MET A 105 0.43 -6.34 -6.39
CA MET A 105 1.80 -6.00 -6.03
C MET A 105 2.29 -6.79 -4.81
N GLU A 106 3.58 -7.11 -4.84
CA GLU A 106 4.32 -7.69 -3.70
C GLU A 106 5.39 -6.68 -3.26
N LEU A 107 5.37 -6.29 -1.99
CA LEU A 107 6.34 -5.37 -1.39
C LEU A 107 7.16 -6.11 -0.35
N LYS A 108 8.49 -6.10 -0.46
CA LYS A 108 9.41 -6.81 0.43
C LYS A 108 9.64 -6.03 1.72
N THR A 109 8.58 -5.83 2.49
CA THR A 109 8.54 -5.00 3.70
C THR A 109 9.25 -5.62 4.89
N GLY A 110 9.53 -6.93 4.89
CA GLY A 110 9.89 -7.65 6.11
C GLY A 110 8.66 -7.99 6.96
N LYS A 111 8.87 -8.75 8.05
CA LYS A 111 7.77 -9.15 8.95
C LYS A 111 7.44 -8.03 9.93
N GLY A 112 6.18 -7.93 10.34
CA GLY A 112 5.76 -7.02 11.40
C GLY A 112 4.39 -6.40 11.16
N MET A 113 4.11 -5.37 11.95
CA MET A 113 2.91 -4.55 11.81
C MET A 113 3.22 -3.33 10.96
N PHE A 114 2.31 -2.96 10.07
CA PHE A 114 2.48 -1.83 9.14
C PHE A 114 1.21 -1.00 9.06
N ASP A 115 1.39 0.30 8.85
CA ASP A 115 0.33 1.21 8.44
C ASP A 115 0.43 1.42 6.93
N VAL A 116 -0.65 1.16 6.21
CA VAL A 116 -0.73 1.32 4.76
C VAL A 116 -1.59 2.52 4.42
N THR A 117 -1.07 3.41 3.57
CA THR A 117 -1.84 4.53 3.00
C THR A 117 -2.00 4.33 1.51
N TYR A 118 -3.24 4.32 1.05
CA TYR A 118 -3.63 4.28 -0.35
C TYR A 118 -3.96 5.70 -0.83
N LEU A 119 -3.43 6.09 -1.99
CA LEU A 119 -3.60 7.40 -2.61
C LEU A 119 -4.15 7.23 -4.02
N VAL A 120 -5.13 8.05 -4.40
CA VAL A 120 -5.66 8.06 -5.76
C VAL A 120 -6.07 9.46 -6.20
N GLY A 121 -5.79 9.80 -7.46
CA GLY A 121 -6.41 10.92 -8.18
C GLY A 121 -7.31 10.40 -9.29
N GLU A 122 -8.56 10.85 -9.33
CA GLU A 122 -9.56 10.41 -10.33
C GLU A 122 -9.85 11.51 -11.35
N HIS A 123 -9.93 11.14 -12.64
CA HIS A 123 -10.20 12.05 -13.75
C HIS A 123 -11.18 11.47 -14.78
N TRP A 124 -11.14 10.15 -14.99
CA TRP A 124 -11.71 9.47 -16.15
C TRP A 124 -13.08 8.83 -15.87
N SER A 125 -13.30 8.33 -14.65
CA SER A 125 -14.56 7.71 -14.24
C SER A 125 -14.99 8.23 -12.86
N PRO A 126 -15.23 9.55 -12.75
CA PRO A 126 -15.50 10.19 -11.47
C PRO A 126 -16.74 9.61 -10.79
N ASN A 127 -16.63 9.25 -9.51
CA ASN A 127 -17.68 8.60 -8.71
C ASN A 127 -18.24 7.32 -9.35
N ASN A 128 -17.47 6.66 -10.21
CA ASN A 128 -17.98 5.58 -11.06
C ASN A 128 -16.96 4.45 -11.26
N ARG A 129 -15.83 4.46 -10.54
CA ARG A 129 -14.87 3.35 -10.53
C ARG A 129 -14.95 2.58 -9.23
N GLY A 130 -15.40 1.34 -9.28
CA GLY A 130 -15.67 0.50 -8.11
C GLY A 130 -14.76 -0.73 -8.00
N PHE A 131 -14.14 -0.92 -6.85
CA PHE A 131 -13.28 -2.07 -6.55
C PHE A 131 -13.12 -2.30 -5.05
N ASP A 132 -12.66 -3.48 -4.66
CA ASP A 132 -12.22 -3.75 -3.29
C ASP A 132 -10.73 -3.47 -3.16
N ILE A 133 -10.30 -3.06 -1.97
CA ILE A 133 -8.89 -2.95 -1.60
C ILE A 133 -8.58 -4.11 -0.65
N ILE A 134 -7.63 -4.96 -1.06
CA ILE A 134 -7.24 -6.18 -0.38
C ILE A 134 -5.76 -6.05 0.01
N ILE A 135 -5.45 -6.33 1.26
CA ILE A 135 -4.09 -6.32 1.79
C ILE A 135 -3.90 -7.58 2.63
N GLU A 136 -2.84 -8.34 2.38
CA GLU A 136 -2.56 -9.61 3.08
C GLU A 136 -3.77 -10.57 3.09
N ASP A 137 -4.40 -10.74 1.92
CA ASP A 137 -5.61 -11.57 1.69
C ASP A 137 -6.88 -11.12 2.45
N GLU A 138 -6.86 -9.98 3.13
CA GLU A 138 -8.01 -9.39 3.82
C GLU A 138 -8.58 -8.20 3.04
N ILE A 139 -9.90 -8.16 2.85
CA ILE A 139 -10.59 -6.97 2.29
C ILE A 139 -10.57 -5.87 3.35
N VAL A 140 -9.72 -4.86 3.18
CA VAL A 140 -9.57 -3.74 4.11
C VAL A 140 -10.50 -2.56 3.78
N GLU A 141 -10.98 -2.49 2.53
CA GLU A 141 -12.01 -1.56 2.09
C GLU A 141 -12.91 -2.29 1.08
N LEU A 142 -14.16 -2.53 1.47
CA LEU A 142 -15.16 -3.21 0.67
C LEU A 142 -15.93 -2.18 -0.16
N GLU A 143 -16.19 -2.50 -1.42
CA GLU A 143 -17.00 -1.69 -2.33
C GLU A 143 -16.53 -0.22 -2.46
N TYR A 144 -15.22 -0.01 -2.46
CA TYR A 144 -14.64 1.32 -2.64
C TYR A 144 -15.02 1.92 -4.00
N VAL A 145 -15.37 3.21 -4.00
CA VAL A 145 -15.63 4.01 -5.21
C VAL A 145 -14.73 5.24 -5.21
N THR A 146 -14.02 5.48 -6.31
CA THR A 146 -13.11 6.63 -6.45
C THR A 146 -13.86 7.98 -6.37
N PRO A 147 -13.16 9.07 -6.00
CA PRO A 147 -13.80 10.37 -5.81
C PRO A 147 -14.27 11.02 -7.12
N GLY A 148 -14.72 12.27 -7.03
CA GLY A 148 -15.17 13.05 -8.17
C GLY A 148 -14.05 13.40 -9.16
N LYS A 149 -14.43 14.19 -10.17
CA LYS A 149 -13.52 14.54 -11.25
C LYS A 149 -12.44 15.51 -10.77
N ASP A 150 -11.18 15.19 -11.06
CA ASP A 150 -10.00 15.96 -10.65
C ASP A 150 -9.86 16.03 -9.12
N GLU A 151 -10.49 15.10 -8.41
CA GLU A 151 -10.42 14.98 -6.95
C GLU A 151 -9.45 13.87 -6.56
N ILE A 152 -9.05 13.88 -5.29
CA ILE A 152 -8.18 12.87 -4.71
C ILE A 152 -8.85 12.24 -3.51
N ASP A 153 -8.41 11.04 -3.19
CA ASP A 153 -8.76 10.36 -1.96
C ASP A 153 -7.51 9.72 -1.34
N ILE A 154 -7.50 9.67 -0.01
CA ILE A 154 -6.38 9.24 0.82
C ILE A 154 -6.95 8.35 1.92
N LYS A 155 -6.72 7.05 1.81
CA LYS A 155 -7.23 6.03 2.73
C LYS A 155 -6.11 5.45 3.57
N ARG A 156 -6.39 5.16 4.84
CA ARG A 156 -5.41 4.65 5.80
C ARG A 156 -5.88 3.37 6.45
N TYR A 157 -5.03 2.36 6.41
CA TYR A 157 -5.27 1.02 6.94
C TYR A 157 -4.17 0.69 7.96
N PRO A 158 -4.40 1.01 9.25
CA PRO A 158 -3.39 0.80 10.28
C PRO A 158 -3.35 -0.66 10.76
N GLY A 159 -2.18 -1.12 11.17
CA GLY A 159 -2.01 -2.40 11.84
C GLY A 159 -2.24 -3.63 10.96
N ILE A 160 -1.75 -3.58 9.72
CA ILE A 160 -1.65 -4.75 8.83
C ILE A 160 -0.47 -5.62 9.28
N GLU A 161 -0.71 -6.92 9.51
CA GLU A 161 0.33 -7.88 9.90
C GLU A 161 0.90 -8.60 8.67
N VAL A 162 2.21 -8.45 8.43
CA VAL A 162 2.94 -9.20 7.40
C VAL A 162 3.71 -10.36 8.02
N LYS A 163 3.42 -11.59 7.59
CA LYS A 163 3.91 -12.83 8.22
C LYS A 163 5.14 -13.43 7.53
N ASP A 164 5.29 -13.23 6.23
CA ASP A 164 6.25 -13.94 5.39
C ASP A 164 7.28 -13.01 4.70
N GLN A 165 7.41 -11.78 5.23
CA GLN A 165 8.28 -10.69 4.75
C GLN A 165 7.79 -9.95 3.50
N VAL A 166 6.68 -10.37 2.90
CA VAL A 166 6.15 -9.75 1.70
C VAL A 166 4.74 -9.29 1.97
N MET A 167 4.50 -7.99 1.86
CA MET A 167 3.16 -7.45 1.85
C MET A 167 2.54 -7.63 0.46
N ASN A 168 1.38 -8.26 0.43
CA ASN A 168 0.56 -8.47 -0.75
C ASN A 168 -0.52 -7.40 -0.82
N LEU A 169 -0.62 -6.74 -1.97
CA LEU A 169 -1.62 -5.73 -2.25
C LEU A 169 -2.39 -6.16 -3.50
N GLU A 170 -3.72 -6.20 -3.41
CA GLU A 170 -4.58 -6.52 -4.53
C GLU A 170 -5.76 -5.54 -4.58
N PHE A 171 -6.00 -4.91 -5.73
CA PHE A 171 -7.20 -4.10 -5.97
C PHE A 171 -8.02 -4.73 -7.09
N ALA A 172 -9.24 -5.14 -6.77
CA ALA A 172 -10.05 -5.99 -7.62
C ALA A 172 -11.42 -5.37 -7.91
N GLY A 173 -11.75 -5.19 -9.19
CA GLY A 173 -13.03 -4.63 -9.60
C GLY A 173 -14.23 -5.39 -9.02
N ASN A 174 -15.14 -4.66 -8.35
CA ASN A 174 -16.27 -5.26 -7.64
C ASN A 174 -17.61 -4.73 -8.20
N ARG A 175 -18.44 -5.65 -8.72
CA ARG A 175 -19.75 -5.33 -9.30
C ARG A 175 -20.78 -4.85 -8.28
N ASP A 176 -20.62 -5.22 -7.01
CA ASP A 176 -21.57 -4.90 -5.94
C ASP A 176 -21.51 -3.42 -5.53
N THR A 177 -20.43 -2.73 -5.90
CA THR A 177 -20.29 -1.26 -5.81
C THR A 177 -21.38 -0.49 -6.56
N GLY A 178 -22.03 -1.11 -7.55
CA GLY A 178 -22.95 -0.45 -8.48
C GLY A 178 -22.27 0.49 -9.50
N ALA A 179 -20.93 0.56 -9.50
CA ALA A 179 -20.14 1.41 -10.38
C ALA A 179 -20.11 0.86 -11.81
N GLY A 180 -20.09 1.76 -12.80
CA GLY A 180 -20.05 1.41 -14.23
C GLY A 180 -18.65 1.09 -14.76
N ASP A 181 -17.60 1.51 -14.06
CA ASP A 181 -16.20 1.19 -14.35
C ASP A 181 -15.64 0.35 -13.19
N LEU A 182 -14.98 -0.78 -13.52
CA LEU A 182 -14.43 -1.71 -12.53
C LEU A 182 -12.91 -1.85 -12.66
N ASN A 183 -12.27 -1.00 -13.47
CA ASN A 183 -10.83 -1.04 -13.65
C ASN A 183 -10.17 -0.44 -12.41
N ALA A 184 -9.63 -1.27 -11.52
CA ALA A 184 -9.00 -0.79 -10.28
C ALA A 184 -7.73 0.03 -10.57
N MET A 185 -7.42 0.99 -9.70
CA MET A 185 -6.29 1.90 -9.88
C MET A 185 -5.71 2.44 -8.58
N PHE A 186 -4.53 3.06 -8.65
CA PHE A 186 -3.95 3.88 -7.58
C PHE A 186 -2.97 4.91 -8.14
N SER A 187 -2.77 6.01 -7.40
CA SER A 187 -1.73 7.00 -7.64
C SER A 187 -0.49 6.76 -6.78
N GLY A 188 -0.66 6.34 -5.54
CA GLY A 188 0.46 5.97 -4.69
C GLY A 188 0.07 5.02 -3.57
N ILE A 189 1.08 4.31 -3.07
CA ILE A 189 0.97 3.43 -1.91
C ILE A 189 2.13 3.77 -0.98
N GLU A 190 1.85 3.98 0.30
CA GLU A 190 2.87 4.19 1.34
C GLU A 190 2.68 3.13 2.42
N VAL A 191 3.73 2.37 2.71
CA VAL A 191 3.76 1.31 3.73
C VAL A 191 4.83 1.67 4.74
N ILE A 192 4.41 1.92 5.98
CA ILE A 192 5.29 2.34 7.06
C ILE A 192 5.23 1.30 8.18
N PRO A 193 6.37 0.84 8.72
CA PRO A 193 6.37 0.02 9.93
C PRO A 193 5.58 0.72 11.04
N ALA A 194 4.51 0.08 11.51
CA ALA A 194 3.78 0.57 12.67
C ALA A 194 4.71 0.43 13.87
N LEU A 195 4.96 1.53 14.58
CA LEU A 195 5.59 1.44 15.89
C LEU A 195 4.76 0.49 16.74
N ALA A 196 5.42 -0.44 17.45
CA ALA A 196 4.73 -1.33 18.37
C ALA A 196 3.91 -0.47 19.35
N VAL A 197 2.60 -0.34 19.09
CA VAL A 197 1.71 0.38 19.99
C VAL A 197 1.69 -0.47 21.24
N ASP A 198 2.14 0.10 22.36
CA ASP A 198 1.95 -0.53 23.66
C ASP A 198 0.47 -0.93 23.75
N PRO A 199 0.13 -2.21 23.97
CA PRO A 199 -1.25 -2.65 24.11
C PRO A 199 -2.04 -1.78 25.11
N GLN A 200 -1.38 -1.21 26.12
CA GLN A 200 -1.98 -0.27 27.06
C GLN A 200 -2.39 1.05 26.39
N GLN A 201 -1.60 1.56 25.45
CA GLN A 201 -1.90 2.79 24.70
C GLN A 201 -3.08 2.56 23.74
N LYS A 202 -3.14 1.40 23.06
CA LYS A 202 -4.29 1.05 22.19
C LYS A 202 -5.60 1.00 22.99
N VAL A 203 -5.59 0.36 24.15
CA VAL A 203 -6.74 0.31 25.08
C VAL A 203 -7.13 1.72 25.55
N THR A 204 -6.16 2.56 25.92
CA THR A 204 -6.42 3.92 26.42
C THR A 204 -7.06 4.82 25.35
N THR A 205 -6.67 4.65 24.09
CA THR A 205 -7.19 5.46 22.97
C THR A 205 -8.62 5.06 22.61
N THR A 206 -8.92 3.75 22.59
CA THR A 206 -10.28 3.23 22.39
C THR A 206 -11.23 3.64 23.54
N TRP A 207 -10.78 3.61 24.80
CA TRP A 207 -11.59 4.10 25.93
C TRP A 207 -11.74 5.62 25.95
N GLY A 208 -10.75 6.36 25.47
CA GLY A 208 -10.82 7.82 25.32
C GLY A 208 -11.87 8.24 24.28
N ALA A 209 -11.90 7.58 23.13
CA ALA A 209 -12.89 7.79 22.08
C ALA A 209 -14.32 7.45 22.55
N LEU A 210 -14.51 6.30 23.19
CA LEU A 210 -15.82 5.87 23.73
C LEU A 210 -16.33 6.78 24.86
N LYS A 211 -15.45 7.43 25.63
CA LYS A 211 -15.85 8.41 26.65
C LYS A 211 -16.25 9.75 26.04
N SER A 212 -15.57 10.18 24.97
CA SER A 212 -15.92 11.38 24.21
C SER A 212 -17.32 11.26 23.59
N GLU A 213 -17.64 10.12 22.97
CA GLU A 213 -18.98 9.86 22.41
C GLU A 213 -20.08 9.81 23.47
N ARG A 214 -19.76 9.44 24.72
CA ARG A 214 -20.73 9.44 25.82
C ARG A 214 -20.95 10.80 26.47
N GLN A 215 -20.07 11.78 26.23
CA GLN A 215 -20.13 13.10 26.87
C GLN A 215 -20.71 14.20 25.97
N ASN A 216 -20.85 13.94 24.66
CA ASN A 216 -21.60 14.79 23.74
C ASN A 216 -22.78 14.00 23.13
N PRO A 217 -23.93 13.92 23.81
CA PRO A 217 -25.19 13.56 23.18
C PRO A 217 -25.68 14.64 22.20
#